data_AF-A0A850R994-F1
#
_entry.id   AF-A0A850R994-F1
#
_cell.length_a   1.000
_cell.length_b   1.000
_cell.length_c   1.000
_cell.angle_alpha   90.00
_cell.angle_beta   90.00
_cell.angle_gamma   90.00
#
_symmetry.space_group_name_H-M   'P 1'
#
loop_
_entity.id
_entity.type
_entity.pdbx_description
1 polymer ?
#
loop_
_entity_poly.entity_id
_entity_poly.type
_entity_poly.pdbx_seq_one_letter_code
_entity_poly.pdbx_strand_id
1 'polypeptide(L)'
;MSLIAPCPFCAGINVEYRLTCGAGYVTCLDCDSYGPMVRDDVDEALRHSQAIKKWNMRSQTEELTAHVTHNSGVVNNQHEKSAAAPI
;
A
#
# COMPACT_ATOMS: atom_id res chain seq x y z
N MET A 1 19.50 -2.59 7.75
CA MET A 1 18.54 -1.49 7.95
C MET A 1 17.47 -1.60 6.88
N SER A 2 16.19 -1.60 7.26
CA SER A 2 15.07 -1.62 6.31
C SER A 2 14.76 -0.20 5.83
N LEU A 3 14.66 0.01 4.52
CA LEU A 3 14.23 1.27 3.91
C LEU A 3 12.72 1.48 4.15
N ILE A 4 12.31 2.73 4.38
CA ILE A 4 10.90 3.11 4.51
C ILE A 4 10.29 3.18 3.11
N ALA A 5 9.20 2.43 2.88
CA ALA A 5 8.48 2.47 1.60
C ALA A 5 7.76 3.81 1.43
N PRO A 6 7.52 4.27 0.19
CA PRO A 6 6.70 5.45 -0.08
C PRO A 6 5.31 5.34 0.55
N CYS A 7 4.66 6.48 0.73
CA CYS A 7 3.30 6.55 1.25
C CYS A 7 2.33 5.81 0.33
N PRO A 8 1.57 4.83 0.83
CA PRO A 8 0.71 4.04 -0.03
C PRO A 8 -0.59 4.77 -0.40
N PHE A 9 -0.90 5.89 0.26
CA PHE A 9 -2.09 6.72 -0.01
C PHE A 9 -1.88 7.80 -1.06
N CYS A 10 -0.69 8.44 -1.07
CA CYS A 10 -0.40 9.57 -1.95
C CYS A 10 0.84 9.37 -2.83
N ALA A 11 1.50 8.21 -2.74
CA ALA A 11 2.80 7.92 -3.37
C ALA A 11 3.95 8.88 -2.97
N GLY A 12 3.73 9.73 -1.96
CA GLY A 12 4.71 10.67 -1.44
C GLY A 12 5.90 9.97 -0.79
N ILE A 13 7.10 10.52 -0.99
CA ILE A 13 8.36 9.97 -0.45
C ILE A 13 8.79 10.66 0.84
N ASN A 14 8.11 11.74 1.25
CA ASN A 14 8.40 12.44 2.50
C ASN A 14 7.78 11.65 3.66
N VAL A 15 8.37 10.50 3.96
CA VAL A 15 7.97 9.58 5.02
C VAL A 15 9.06 9.50 6.09
N GLU A 16 8.68 9.59 7.36
CA GLU A 16 9.62 9.57 8.46
C GLU A 16 9.10 8.80 9.68
N TYR A 17 10.03 8.31 10.49
CA TYR A 17 9.72 7.73 11.79
C TYR A 17 9.64 8.81 12.86
N ARG A 18 8.60 8.74 13.70
CA ARG A 18 8.42 9.62 14.85
C ARG A 18 8.21 8.83 16.14
N LEU A 19 8.63 9.44 17.24
CA LEU A 19 8.42 8.97 18.60
C LEU A 19 7.40 9.86 19.31
N THR A 20 6.41 9.25 19.95
CA THR A 20 5.44 9.95 20.81
C THR A 20 5.09 9.10 22.02
N CYS A 21 5.22 9.65 23.23
CA CYS A 21 4.83 8.98 24.48
C CYS A 21 5.29 7.51 24.61
N GLY A 22 6.54 7.20 24.24
CA GLY A 22 7.10 5.84 24.29
C GLY A 22 6.64 4.90 23.16
N ALA A 23 5.83 5.39 22.22
CA ALA A 23 5.46 4.71 21.00
C ALA A 23 6.26 5.24 19.81
N GLY A 24 6.57 4.36 18.84
CA GLY A 24 7.14 4.73 17.56
C GLY A 24 6.15 4.45 16.42
N TYR A 25 6.12 5.30 15.41
CA TYR A 25 5.28 5.12 14.22
C TYR A 25 5.92 5.80 13.00
N VAL A 26 5.51 5.41 11.80
CA VAL A 26 5.90 6.09 10.55
C VAL A 26 4.78 7.04 10.14
N THR A 27 5.11 8.22 9.64
CA THR A 27 4.16 9.23 9.14
C THR A 27 4.58 9.71 7.76
N CYS A 28 3.61 10.07 6.92
CA CYS A 28 3.84 10.79 5.68
C CYS A 28 3.57 12.27 5.90
N LEU A 29 4.52 13.12 5.55
CA LEU A 29 4.43 14.58 5.70
C LEU A 29 3.65 15.25 4.57
N ASP A 30 3.42 14.54 3.45
CA ASP A 30 2.69 15.09 2.30
C ASP A 30 1.17 15.01 2.48
N CYS A 31 0.67 14.02 3.21
CA CYS A 31 -0.77 13.75 3.36
C CYS A 31 -1.22 13.48 4.79
N ASP A 32 -0.32 13.68 5.77
CA ASP A 32 -0.56 13.47 7.21
C ASP A 32 -1.06 12.06 7.59
N SER A 33 -0.87 11.07 6.71
CA SER A 33 -1.20 9.69 7.02
C SER A 33 -0.19 9.08 8.01
N TYR A 34 -0.69 8.27 8.94
CA TYR A 34 0.12 7.64 9.97
C TYR A 34 0.00 6.11 9.92
N GLY A 35 1.13 5.48 10.25
CA GLY A 35 1.27 4.04 10.42
C GLY A 35 0.82 3.57 11.80
N PRO A 36 0.75 2.24 12.01
CA PRO A 36 0.42 1.68 13.30
C PRO A 36 1.48 2.03 14.35
N MET A 37 1.02 2.40 15.55
CA MET A 37 1.92 2.63 16.69
C MET A 37 2.55 1.32 17.18
N VAL A 38 3.81 1.42 17.57
CA VAL A 38 4.60 0.33 18.19
C VAL A 38 5.06 0.81 19.56
N ARG A 39 4.56 0.17 20.62
CA ARG A 39 4.97 0.38 22.01
C ARG A 39 5.80 -0.83 22.38
N ASP A 40 7.10 -0.63 22.54
CA ASP A 40 8.02 -1.68 22.97
C ASP A 40 8.94 -1.07 24.02
N ASP A 41 9.09 -1.78 25.14
CA ASP A 41 9.50 -1.19 26.42
C ASP A 41 11.02 -1.23 26.65
N VAL A 42 11.80 -1.68 25.67
CA VAL A 42 13.20 -2.07 25.91
C VAL A 42 14.22 -1.66 24.85
N ASP A 43 13.84 -1.35 23.60
CA ASP A 43 14.84 -0.99 22.57
C ASP A 43 14.27 -0.07 21.47
N GLU A 44 14.89 1.10 21.27
CA GLU A 44 14.47 2.09 20.26
C GLU A 44 14.70 1.60 18.83
N ALA A 45 15.80 0.90 18.56
CA ALA A 45 16.11 0.36 17.25
C ALA A 45 15.13 -0.75 16.86
N LEU A 46 14.72 -1.58 17.81
CA LEU A 46 13.67 -2.57 17.63
C LEU A 46 12.35 -1.88 17.29
N ARG A 47 11.94 -0.89 18.08
CA ARG A 47 10.71 -0.10 17.85
C ARG A 47 10.71 0.58 16.48
N HIS A 48 11.83 1.17 16.09
CA HIS A 48 12.04 1.76 14.78
C HIS A 48 11.88 0.72 13.66
N SER A 49 12.56 -0.43 13.76
CA SER A 49 12.48 -1.50 12.77
C SER A 49 11.06 -2.08 12.62
N GLN A 50 10.34 -2.23 13.72
CA GLN A 50 8.97 -2.72 13.74
C GLN A 50 7.99 -1.71 13.12
N ALA A 51 8.14 -0.42 13.42
CA ALA A 51 7.30 0.63 12.84
C ALA A 51 7.45 0.66 11.31
N ILE A 52 8.69 0.59 10.81
CA ILE A 52 8.98 0.52 9.37
C ILE A 52 8.38 -0.75 8.76
N LYS A 53 8.58 -1.92 9.40
CA LYS A 53 8.02 -3.18 8.89
C LYS A 53 6.50 -3.10 8.77
N LYS A 54 5.80 -2.57 9.79
CA LYS A 54 4.33 -2.41 9.75
C LYS A 54 3.87 -1.43 8.68
N TRP A 55 4.60 -0.33 8.47
CA TRP A 55 4.34 0.60 7.37
C TRP A 55 4.46 -0.08 6.00
N ASN A 56 5.58 -0.76 5.75
CA ASN A 56 5.86 -1.40 4.47
C ASN A 56 4.92 -2.58 4.14
N MET A 57 4.30 -3.22 5.14
CA MET A 57 3.27 -4.24 4.87
C MET A 57 1.98 -3.63 4.29
N ARG A 58 1.69 -2.35 4.60
CA ARG A 58 0.51 -1.66 4.04
C ARG A 58 0.68 -1.37 2.56
N SER A 59 1.86 -0.90 2.15
CA SER A 59 2.14 -0.63 0.74
C SER A 59 2.04 -1.88 -0.13
N GLN A 60 2.48 -3.03 0.39
CA GLN A 60 2.34 -4.32 -0.32
C GLN A 60 0.88 -4.78 -0.43
N THR A 61 0.04 -4.48 0.56
CA THR A 61 -1.38 -4.85 0.55
C THR A 61 -2.16 -4.01 -0.48
N GLU A 62 -1.89 -2.71 -0.59
CA GLU A 62 -2.54 -1.86 -1.59
C GLU A 62 -2.05 -2.16 -3.00
N GLU A 63 -0.76 -2.47 -3.20
CA GLU A 63 -0.23 -2.92 -4.48
C GLU A 63 -0.92 -4.21 -4.95
N LEU A 64 -1.12 -5.19 -4.06
CA LEU A 64 -1.86 -6.42 -4.41
C LEU A 64 -3.32 -6.14 -4.80
N THR A 65 -3.96 -5.15 -4.17
CA THR A 65 -5.37 -4.81 -4.43
C THR A 65 -5.54 -4.05 -5.74
N ALA A 66 -4.57 -3.20 -6.09
CA ALA A 66 -4.55 -2.49 -7.38
C ALA A 66 -4.43 -3.46 -8.57
N HIS A 67 -3.59 -4.52 -8.45
CA HIS A 67 -3.42 -5.51 -9.51
C HIS A 67 -4.66 -6.39 -9.75
N VAL A 68 -5.52 -6.59 -8.75
CA VAL A 68 -6.76 -7.38 -8.90
C VAL A 68 -7.85 -6.60 -9.64
N THR A 69 -7.80 -5.27 -9.61
CA THR A 69 -8.85 -4.43 -10.23
C THR A 69 -8.66 -4.23 -11.74
N HIS A 70 -7.45 -4.46 -12.28
CA HIS A 70 -7.16 -4.27 -13.71
C HIS A 70 -7.40 -5.49 -14.62
N ASN A 71 -7.75 -6.66 -14.08
CA ASN A 71 -7.92 -7.89 -14.87
C ASN A 71 -9.36 -8.44 -14.99
N SER A 72 -10.36 -7.74 -14.45
CA SER A 72 -11.78 -8.14 -14.62
C SER A 72 -12.47 -7.24 -15.64
N GLY A 73 -12.14 -7.44 -16.92
CA GLY A 73 -12.69 -6.60 -17.99
C GLY A 73 -12.49 -7.11 -19.42
N VAL A 74 -12.42 -8.42 -19.65
CA VAL A 74 -12.59 -8.98 -21.00
C VAL A 74 -13.63 -10.10 -20.93
N VAL A 75 -14.91 -9.71 -20.99
CA VAL A 75 -15.95 -10.62 -21.49
C VAL A 75 -16.11 -10.31 -22.97
N ASN A 76 -15.40 -11.08 -23.79
CA ASN A 76 -15.55 -11.10 -25.24
C ASN A 76 -16.97 -11.55 -25.61
N ASN A 77 -17.85 -10.61 -25.95
CA ASN A 77 -19.04 -10.91 -26.75
C ASN A 77 -18.71 -10.64 -28.23
N GLN A 78 -18.01 -11.58 -28.86
CA GLN A 78 -18.01 -11.74 -30.31
C GLN A 78 -18.28 -13.20 -30.62
N HIS A 79 -19.56 -13.52 -30.80
CA HIS A 79 -19.98 -14.72 -31.49
C HIS A 79 -19.96 -14.38 -32.99
N GLU A 80 -19.05 -15.02 -33.72
CA GLU A 80 -18.86 -14.84 -35.16
C GLU A 80 -20.04 -15.39 -35.99
N LYS A 81 -20.27 -14.71 -37.13
CA LYS A 81 -20.67 -15.22 -38.47
C LYS A 81 -21.97 -16.02 -38.64
N SER A 82 -22.91 -15.48 -39.42
CA SER A 82 -22.90 -15.57 -40.91
C SER A 82 -24.32 -15.47 -41.51
N ALA A 83 -24.44 -14.51 -42.43
CA ALA A 83 -25.25 -14.47 -43.65
C ALA A 83 -26.43 -15.44 -43.87
N ALA A 84 -27.60 -14.85 -44.13
CA ALA A 84 -28.45 -15.18 -45.28
C ALA A 84 -29.27 -13.94 -45.70
N ALA A 85 -29.23 -13.59 -46.98
CA ALA A 85 -30.00 -12.51 -47.61
C ALA A 85 -31.36 -13.05 -48.14
N PRO A 86 -32.07 -12.31 -49.01
CA PRO A 86 -33.28 -11.51 -48.76
C PRO A 86 -34.57 -12.19 -49.27
N ILE A 87 -35.74 -11.59 -48.95
CA ILE A 87 -36.94 -11.60 -49.81
C ILE A 87 -37.60 -10.23 -49.72
#